data_AF-A0A1E8S202-F1
#
_entry.id   AF-A0A1E8S202-F1
#
_cell.length_a   1.000
_cell.length_b   1.000
_cell.length_c   1.000
_cell.angle_alpha   90.00
_cell.angle_beta   90.00
_cell.angle_gamma   90.00
#
_symmetry.space_group_name_H-M   'P 1'
#
loop_
_entity.id
_entity.type
_entity.pdbx_description
1 polymer ?
#
loop_
_entity_poly.entity_id
_entity_poly.type
_entity_poly.pdbx_seq_one_letter_code
_entity_poly.pdbx_strand_id
1 'polypeptide(L)'
;MAAIRELLNTYAEKEFAPRSLLEGVKVSTLYLKRQLRLLDVRVDGPGYCAKCMSDMRHRDWGYHLTQAWAEAARELGFDGIISTSTLENTVNVYIFGPAGIYEGDLGIEESRDALKVYRECQDQGMSLPVLIDETEEPEEALDIPSLVGDFGDALLPSEPLS
;
A
#
# COMPACT_ATOMS: atom_id res chain seq x y z
N MET A 1 -1.02 -4.19 13.73
CA MET A 1 -2.38 -3.79 13.31
C MET A 1 -2.35 -2.76 12.20
N ALA A 2 -1.76 -1.58 12.40
CA ALA A 2 -1.61 -0.56 11.34
C ALA A 2 -0.98 -1.12 10.05
N ALA A 3 0.07 -1.94 10.16
CA ALA A 3 0.71 -2.57 9.00
C ALA A 3 -0.22 -3.46 8.16
N ILE A 4 -1.13 -4.23 8.80
CA ILE A 4 -2.12 -5.05 8.07
C ILE A 4 -3.15 -4.15 7.38
N ARG A 5 -3.61 -3.10 8.07
CA ARG A 5 -4.53 -2.13 7.47
C ARG A 5 -3.89 -1.43 6.27
N GLU A 6 -2.62 -1.03 6.36
CA GLU A 6 -1.91 -0.33 5.28
C GLU A 6 -1.72 -1.25 4.07
N LEU A 7 -1.34 -2.51 4.31
CA LEU A 7 -1.20 -3.53 3.26
C LEU A 7 -2.53 -3.78 2.53
N LEU A 8 -3.63 -3.82 3.28
CA LEU A 8 -4.98 -4.02 2.74
C LEU A 8 -5.64 -2.72 2.27
N ASN A 9 -5.00 -1.56 2.41
CA ASN A 9 -5.63 -0.27 2.17
C ASN A 9 -6.05 -0.08 0.70
N THR A 10 -5.34 -0.72 -0.24
CA THR A 10 -5.74 -0.75 -1.67
C THR A 10 -7.11 -1.43 -1.88
N TYR A 11 -7.56 -2.23 -0.90
CA TYR A 11 -8.86 -2.89 -0.88
C TYR A 11 -9.79 -2.33 0.21
N ALA A 12 -9.46 -1.19 0.84
CA ALA A 12 -10.30 -0.61 1.89
C ALA A 12 -11.69 -0.19 1.39
N GLU A 13 -11.80 0.20 0.11
CA GLU A 13 -13.08 0.50 -0.55
C GLU A 13 -13.80 -0.75 -1.07
N LYS A 14 -13.16 -1.93 -0.98
CA LYS A 14 -13.70 -3.21 -1.44
C LYS A 14 -14.09 -4.07 -0.24
N GLU A 15 -15.18 -4.82 -0.38
CA GLU A 15 -15.59 -5.76 0.67
C GLU A 15 -14.63 -6.96 0.78
N PHE A 16 -13.89 -7.27 -0.30
CA PHE A 16 -13.06 -8.45 -0.43
C PHE A 16 -11.62 -8.11 -0.81
N ALA A 17 -10.67 -8.89 -0.31
CA ALA A 17 -9.27 -8.88 -0.70
C ALA A 17 -8.77 -10.31 -0.96
N PRO A 18 -7.89 -10.53 -1.94
CA PRO A 18 -7.36 -11.86 -2.19
C PRO A 18 -6.45 -12.30 -1.03
N ARG A 19 -6.62 -13.56 -0.60
CA ARG A 19 -5.85 -14.15 0.50
C ARG A 19 -4.36 -14.21 0.23
N SER A 20 -4.00 -14.37 -1.04
CA SER A 20 -2.63 -14.38 -1.56
C SER A 20 -1.78 -13.18 -1.10
N LEU A 21 -2.41 -12.02 -0.82
CA LEU A 21 -1.73 -10.83 -0.31
C LEU A 21 -1.09 -11.02 1.07
N LEU A 22 -1.61 -11.94 1.88
CA LEU A 22 -1.12 -12.19 3.23
C LEU A 22 -0.38 -13.53 3.35
N GLU A 23 -0.51 -14.42 2.37
CA GLU A 23 0.17 -15.71 2.36
C GLU A 23 1.68 -15.54 2.17
N GLY A 24 2.47 -16.20 3.02
CA GLY A 24 3.93 -16.07 3.03
C GLY A 24 4.44 -14.70 3.54
N VAL A 25 3.57 -13.74 3.83
CA VAL A 25 3.94 -12.42 4.33
C VAL A 25 4.11 -12.42 5.85
N LYS A 26 5.14 -11.71 6.33
CA LYS A 26 5.41 -11.52 7.75
C LYS A 26 5.14 -10.09 8.18
N VAL A 27 4.51 -9.93 9.34
CA VAL A 27 4.44 -8.65 10.07
C VAL A 27 5.49 -8.70 11.16
N SER A 28 6.43 -7.76 11.13
CA SER A 28 7.54 -7.72 12.07
C SER A 28 7.47 -6.50 12.97
N THR A 29 7.75 -6.70 14.26
CA THR A 29 8.09 -5.64 15.20
C THR A 29 9.57 -5.35 15.05
N LEU A 30 9.90 -4.08 14.82
CA LEU A 30 11.27 -3.64 14.55
C LEU A 30 11.77 -2.77 15.71
N TYR A 31 13.06 -2.88 15.98
CA TYR A 31 13.77 -1.96 16.86
C TYR A 31 14.86 -1.19 16.09
N LEU A 32 15.16 0.02 16.56
CA LEU A 32 16.22 0.85 16.01
C LEU A 32 17.58 0.43 16.59
N LYS A 33 18.54 0.11 15.73
CA LYS A 33 19.93 -0.19 16.14
C LYS A 33 20.71 1.07 16.53
N ARG A 34 20.29 2.23 16.04
CA ARG A 34 20.86 3.55 16.34
C ARG A 34 19.77 4.62 16.32
N GLN A 35 20.10 5.80 16.82
CA GLN A 35 19.23 6.96 16.65
C GLN A 35 19.17 7.38 15.17
N LEU A 36 17.95 7.62 14.68
CA LEU A 36 17.67 8.13 13.33
C LEU A 36 17.20 9.58 13.39
N ARG A 37 17.63 10.38 12.42
CA ARG A 37 17.16 11.75 12.18
C ARG A 37 16.12 11.72 11.08
N LEU A 38 14.85 11.89 11.45
CA LEU A 38 13.73 11.88 10.51
C LEU A 38 13.24 13.30 10.25
N LEU A 39 12.93 13.61 8.99
CA LEU A 39 12.20 14.83 8.65
C LEU A 39 10.73 14.63 9.02
N ASP A 40 10.20 15.50 9.86
CA ASP A 40 8.80 15.47 10.28
C ASP A 40 7.91 16.22 9.28
N VAL A 41 7.19 15.46 8.45
CA VAL A 41 6.27 16.02 7.45
C VAL A 41 4.80 15.79 7.81
N ARG A 42 4.51 15.52 9.10
CA ARG A 42 3.15 15.38 9.61
C ARG A 42 2.41 16.73 9.69
N VAL A 43 3.14 17.84 9.59
CA VAL A 43 2.62 19.21 9.58
C VAL A 43 2.97 19.89 8.26
N ASP A 44 2.12 20.83 7.84
CA ASP A 44 2.36 21.62 6.64
C ASP A 44 3.68 22.39 6.77
N GLY A 45 4.41 22.46 5.66
CA GLY A 45 5.70 23.13 5.60
C GLY A 45 5.84 24.01 4.36
N PRO A 46 6.95 24.75 4.25
CA PRO A 46 7.21 25.56 3.08
C PRO A 46 7.29 24.68 1.82
N GLY A 47 6.32 24.85 0.92
CA GLY A 47 6.31 24.14 -0.38
C GLY A 47 5.70 22.73 -0.35
N TYR A 48 5.13 22.28 0.77
CA TYR A 48 4.36 21.03 0.80
C TYR A 48 3.22 21.07 1.81
N CYS A 49 2.18 20.28 1.53
CA CYS A 49 1.10 20.01 2.47
C CYS A 49 1.30 18.62 3.10
N ALA A 50 1.03 18.46 4.40
CA ALA A 50 1.28 17.19 5.10
C ALA A 50 0.54 16.01 4.48
N LYS A 51 -0.73 16.22 4.10
CA LYS A 51 -1.54 15.20 3.41
C LYS A 51 -0.94 14.78 2.06
N CYS A 52 -0.25 15.68 1.36
CA CYS A 52 0.36 15.43 0.06
C CYS A 52 1.53 14.42 0.15
N MET A 53 2.13 14.24 1.33
CA MET A 53 3.34 13.43 1.49
C MET A 53 3.08 11.92 1.49
N SER A 54 1.83 11.50 1.74
CA SER A 54 1.45 10.07 1.76
C SER A 54 0.18 9.78 0.95
N ASP A 55 -0.41 10.75 0.24
CA ASP A 55 -1.71 10.58 -0.44
C ASP A 55 -1.67 9.47 -1.51
N MET A 56 -2.54 8.47 -1.39
CA MET A 56 -2.72 7.42 -2.38
C MET A 56 -3.19 7.95 -3.74
N ARG A 57 -3.81 9.14 -3.80
CA ARG A 57 -4.18 9.80 -5.07
C ARG A 57 -2.94 10.22 -5.88
N HIS A 58 -1.76 10.28 -5.24
CA HIS A 58 -0.49 10.42 -5.95
C HIS A 58 0.01 9.11 -6.56
N ARG A 59 -0.67 7.97 -6.36
CA ARG A 59 -0.35 6.71 -7.06
C ARG A 59 -0.46 6.86 -8.57
N ASP A 60 -1.46 7.61 -9.05
CA ASP A 60 -1.64 7.93 -10.47
C ASP A 60 -0.59 8.91 -11.00
N TRP A 61 0.05 9.66 -10.09
CA TRP A 61 1.18 10.57 -10.35
C TRP A 61 2.50 9.98 -9.83
N GLY A 62 2.57 8.65 -9.67
CA GLY A 62 3.80 7.91 -9.40
C GLY A 62 4.56 8.25 -8.10
N TYR A 63 3.90 8.83 -7.09
CA TYR A 63 4.56 9.31 -5.86
C TYR A 63 5.69 10.33 -6.09
N HIS A 64 5.72 10.99 -7.24
CA HIS A 64 6.85 11.85 -7.64
C HIS A 64 7.17 12.95 -6.62
N LEU A 65 6.14 13.55 -6.00
CA LEU A 65 6.33 14.58 -4.98
C LEU A 65 6.99 14.02 -3.71
N THR A 66 6.49 12.90 -3.19
CA THR A 66 7.08 12.21 -2.03
C THR A 66 8.51 11.78 -2.31
N GLN A 67 8.80 11.29 -3.53
CA GLN A 67 10.14 10.89 -3.95
C GLN A 67 11.10 12.08 -4.02
N ALA A 68 10.69 13.21 -4.60
CA ALA A 68 11.51 14.42 -4.67
C ALA A 68 11.85 14.96 -3.27
N TRP A 69 10.88 14.97 -2.36
CA TRP A 69 11.11 15.35 -0.97
C TRP A 69 12.00 14.35 -0.22
N ALA A 70 11.84 13.05 -0.48
CA ALA A 70 12.71 12.03 0.08
C ALA A 70 14.17 12.21 -0.38
N GLU A 71 14.38 12.52 -1.65
CA GLU A 71 15.70 12.80 -2.20
C GLU A 71 16.34 14.05 -1.58
N ALA A 72 15.60 15.15 -1.50
CA ALA A 72 16.07 16.38 -0.86
C ALA A 72 16.37 16.19 0.63
N ALA A 73 15.51 15.48 1.37
CA ALA A 73 15.74 15.17 2.78
C ALA A 73 17.00 14.31 2.98
N ARG A 74 17.22 13.33 2.11
CA ARG A 74 18.43 12.51 2.10
C ARG A 74 19.68 13.35 1.86
N GLU A 75 19.66 14.26 0.90
CA GLU A 75 20.79 15.18 0.62
C GLU A 75 21.11 16.11 1.79
N LEU A 76 20.09 16.49 2.58
CA LEU A 76 20.25 17.27 3.80
C LEU A 76 20.72 16.44 5.02
N GLY A 77 20.98 15.15 4.84
CA GLY A 77 21.51 14.26 5.87
C GLY A 77 20.47 13.73 6.85
N PHE A 78 19.19 13.69 6.46
CA PHE A 78 18.18 12.92 7.17
C PHE A 78 18.28 11.43 6.81
N ASP A 79 17.94 10.58 7.78
CA ASP A 79 17.87 9.12 7.63
C ASP A 79 16.52 8.66 7.06
N GLY A 80 15.54 9.56 6.97
CA GLY A 80 14.18 9.21 6.56
C GLY A 80 13.17 10.32 6.78
N ILE A 81 11.90 9.97 6.57
CA ILE A 81 10.73 10.85 6.74
C ILE A 81 9.70 10.17 7.65
N ILE A 82 9.06 10.95 8.51
CA ILE A 82 7.85 10.54 9.24
C ILE A 82 6.64 11.34 8.75
N SER A 83 5.58 10.66 8.33
CA SER A 83 4.36 11.27 7.78
C SER A 83 3.11 10.71 8.45
N THR A 84 1.98 11.40 8.26
CA THR A 84 0.67 10.85 8.61
C THR A 84 0.31 9.78 7.58
N SER A 85 -0.16 8.61 8.02
CA SER A 85 -0.67 7.57 7.13
C SER A 85 -2.01 8.01 6.54
N THR A 86 -2.30 7.53 5.33
CA THR A 86 -3.59 7.69 4.66
C THR A 86 -4.75 7.04 5.40
N LEU A 87 -4.48 6.14 6.34
CA LEU A 87 -5.51 5.46 7.13
C LEU A 87 -6.09 6.31 8.28
N GLU A 88 -5.61 7.54 8.43
CA GLU A 88 -5.88 8.50 9.49
C GLU A 88 -5.61 7.92 10.90
N ASN A 89 -5.00 8.70 11.79
CA ASN A 89 -4.61 8.28 13.15
C ASN A 89 -3.42 7.30 13.27
N THR A 90 -2.66 7.07 12.19
CA THR A 90 -1.38 6.34 12.27
C THR A 90 -0.28 7.12 11.56
N VAL A 91 0.98 6.73 11.80
CA VAL A 91 2.16 7.35 11.21
C VAL A 91 2.89 6.35 10.33
N ASN A 92 3.38 6.83 9.19
CA ASN A 92 4.28 6.11 8.32
C ASN A 92 5.70 6.60 8.56
N VAL A 93 6.65 5.68 8.59
CA VAL A 93 8.08 5.99 8.70
C VAL A 93 8.78 5.38 7.48
N TYR A 94 9.35 6.25 6.66
CA TYR A 94 10.17 5.88 5.51
C TYR A 94 11.63 6.05 5.90
N ILE A 95 12.42 4.98 5.84
CA ILE A 95 13.86 5.02 6.13
C ILE A 95 14.61 4.91 4.81
N PHE A 96 15.56 5.81 4.58
CA PHE A 96 16.37 5.81 3.38
C PHE A 96 17.45 4.74 3.47
N GLY A 97 17.59 3.96 2.41
CA GLY A 97 18.57 2.89 2.33
C GLY A 97 18.86 2.49 0.89
N PRO A 98 19.86 1.63 0.66
CA PRO A 98 20.11 1.03 -0.64
C PRO A 98 18.90 0.20 -1.10
N ALA A 99 18.75 0.06 -2.42
CA ALA A 99 17.78 -0.87 -2.97
C ALA A 99 18.13 -2.32 -2.56
N GLY A 100 17.11 -3.11 -2.22
CA GLY A 100 17.27 -4.50 -1.79
C GLY A 100 17.22 -4.66 -0.26
N ILE A 101 17.93 -5.67 0.25
CA ILE A 101 17.92 -6.00 1.68
C ILE A 101 18.70 -4.94 2.46
N TYR A 102 18.03 -4.29 3.42
CA TYR A 102 18.63 -3.31 4.31
C TYR A 102 18.56 -3.76 5.77
N GLU A 103 19.74 -3.97 6.38
CA GLU A 103 19.87 -4.41 7.77
C GLU A 103 20.62 -3.42 8.66
N GLY A 104 21.00 -2.25 8.14
CA GLY A 104 21.90 -1.31 8.83
C GLY A 104 21.29 -0.71 10.09
N ASP A 105 20.06 -0.19 9.98
CA ASP A 105 19.44 0.64 11.03
C ASP A 105 18.38 -0.09 11.85
N LEU A 106 17.91 -1.22 11.34
CA LEU A 106 16.77 -1.94 11.87
C LEU A 106 17.17 -3.35 12.30
N GLY A 107 16.67 -3.76 13.46
CA GLY A 107 16.65 -5.15 13.89
C GLY A 107 15.23 -5.66 14.03
N ILE A 108 15.06 -6.97 13.93
CA ILE A 108 13.78 -7.65 14.13
C ILE A 108 13.71 -8.08 15.59
N GLU A 109 12.66 -7.63 16.28
CA GLU A 109 12.32 -8.09 17.63
C GLU A 109 11.44 -9.34 17.56
N GLU A 110 10.42 -9.29 16.70
CA GLU A 110 9.48 -10.40 16.49
C GLU A 110 9.00 -10.40 15.04
N SER A 111 8.75 -11.57 14.47
CA SER A 111 8.08 -11.72 13.18
C SER A 111 6.94 -12.73 13.29
N ARG A 112 5.75 -12.35 12.79
CA ARG A 112 4.52 -13.14 12.87
C ARG A 112 3.88 -13.27 11.50
N ASP A 113 3.15 -14.35 11.25
CA ASP A 113 2.41 -14.53 10.00
C ASP A 113 1.35 -13.44 9.83
N ALA A 114 1.32 -12.80 8.65
CA ALA A 114 0.34 -11.75 8.36
C ALA A 114 -1.10 -12.25 8.47
N LEU A 115 -1.38 -13.49 8.04
CA LEU A 115 -2.69 -14.14 8.23
C LEU A 115 -3.09 -14.29 9.70
N LYS A 116 -2.13 -14.58 10.59
CA LYS A 116 -2.40 -14.68 12.03
C LYS A 116 -2.74 -13.31 12.60
N VAL A 117 -1.94 -12.29 12.25
CA VAL A 117 -2.19 -10.91 12.69
C VAL A 117 -3.51 -10.38 12.13
N TYR A 118 -3.88 -10.71 10.90
CA TYR A 118 -5.17 -10.38 10.31
C TYR A 118 -6.35 -10.96 11.11
N ARG A 119 -6.29 -12.22 11.53
CA ARG A 119 -7.35 -12.82 12.36
C ARG A 119 -7.48 -12.13 13.71
N GLU A 120 -6.35 -11.86 14.36
CA GLU A 120 -6.33 -11.12 15.63
C GLU A 120 -6.92 -9.70 15.48
N CYS A 121 -6.68 -9.06 14.34
CA CYS A 121 -7.30 -7.79 14.00
C CYS A 121 -8.84 -7.90 13.90
N GLN A 122 -9.35 -8.96 13.26
CA GLN A 122 -10.79 -9.21 13.16
C GLN A 122 -11.42 -9.51 14.52
N ASP A 123 -10.76 -10.32 15.35
CA ASP A 123 -11.22 -10.65 16.71
C ASP A 123 -11.34 -9.41 17.59
N GLN A 124 -10.60 -8.34 17.28
CA GLN A 124 -10.67 -7.04 17.94
C GLN A 124 -11.70 -6.08 17.32
N GLY A 125 -12.51 -6.55 16.38
CA GLY A 125 -13.60 -5.79 15.76
C GLY A 125 -13.13 -4.75 14.74
N MET A 126 -11.90 -4.86 14.22
CA MET A 126 -11.48 -3.96 13.14
C MET A 126 -12.17 -4.34 11.83
N SER A 127 -12.77 -3.34 11.18
CA SER A 127 -13.31 -3.49 9.84
C SER A 127 -12.17 -3.71 8.84
N LEU A 128 -12.02 -4.96 8.40
CA LEU A 128 -11.05 -5.39 7.40
C LEU A 128 -11.79 -6.13 6.29
N PRO A 129 -11.33 -6.05 5.03
CA PRO A 129 -11.93 -6.79 3.93
C PRO A 129 -11.87 -8.30 4.20
N VAL A 130 -12.88 -9.03 3.74
CA VAL A 130 -12.94 -10.48 3.82
C VAL A 130 -11.91 -11.08 2.85
N LEU A 131 -11.12 -12.03 3.32
CA LEU A 131 -10.16 -12.74 2.47
C LEU A 131 -10.87 -13.81 1.65
N ILE A 132 -10.70 -13.75 0.32
CA ILE A 132 -11.19 -14.77 -0.62
C ILE A 132 -10.02 -15.51 -1.26
N ASP A 133 -10.19 -16.82 -1.48
CA ASP A 133 -9.24 -17.57 -2.30
C ASP A 133 -9.52 -17.23 -3.77
N GLU A 134 -8.48 -16.87 -4.53
CA GLU A 134 -8.62 -16.44 -5.93
C GLU A 134 -9.20 -17.53 -6.86
N THR A 135 -9.30 -18.77 -6.36
CA THR A 135 -9.89 -19.92 -7.05
C THR A 135 -11.37 -20.13 -6.77
N GLU A 136 -11.97 -19.38 -5.84
CA GLU A 136 -13.40 -19.41 -5.60
C GLU A 136 -14.06 -18.37 -6.52
N GLU A 137 -14.53 -18.83 -7.69
CA GLU A 137 -15.58 -18.07 -8.36
C GLU A 137 -16.76 -17.96 -7.39
N PRO A 138 -17.31 -16.75 -7.14
CA PRO A 138 -18.46 -16.63 -6.26
C PRO A 138 -19.61 -17.48 -6.82
N GLU A 139 -19.94 -18.57 -6.11
CA GLU A 139 -21.08 -19.42 -6.45
C GLU A 139 -22.38 -18.62 -6.29
N GLU A 140 -22.88 -18.16 -7.44
CA GLU A 140 -24.26 -17.88 -7.85
C GLU A 140 -25.05 -16.74 -7.17
N ALA A 141 -25.36 -15.71 -7.98
CA ALA A 141 -26.73 -15.22 -8.08
C ALA A 141 -27.27 -15.53 -9.47
N LEU A 142 -28.31 -16.36 -9.48
CA LEU A 142 -29.03 -16.91 -10.62
C LEU A 142 -29.71 -15.85 -11.50
N ASP A 143 -29.78 -16.19 -12.79
CA ASP A 143 -30.74 -15.75 -13.81
C ASP A 143 -30.54 -14.37 -14.49
N ILE A 144 -29.65 -14.35 -15.50
CA ILE A 144 -29.67 -13.33 -16.56
C ILE A 144 -29.78 -14.06 -17.92
N PRO A 145 -30.81 -13.79 -18.74
CA PRO A 145 -31.01 -14.51 -20.00
C PRO A 145 -29.83 -14.31 -20.96
N SER A 146 -29.40 -15.43 -21.55
CA SER A 146 -28.39 -15.50 -22.60
C SER A 146 -28.68 -14.50 -23.73
N LEU A 147 -27.80 -13.52 -23.90
CA LEU A 147 -27.64 -12.80 -25.17
C LEU A 147 -26.32 -13.24 -25.79
N VAL A 148 -26.41 -14.34 -26.55
CA VAL A 148 -25.46 -14.64 -27.62
C VAL A 148 -25.55 -13.48 -28.61
N GLY A 149 -24.60 -12.54 -28.50
CA GLY A 149 -24.43 -11.40 -29.39
C GLY A 149 -23.08 -11.50 -30.08
N ASP A 150 -23.11 -12.06 -31.28
CA ASP A 150 -22.06 -12.09 -32.28
C ASP A 150 -21.38 -10.72 -32.46
N PHE A 151 -20.08 -10.65 -32.18
CA PHE A 151 -19.20 -9.58 -32.65
C PHE A 151 -17.93 -10.21 -33.25
N GLY A 152 -18.13 -11.04 -34.28
CA GLY A 152 -17.15 -11.19 -35.34
C GLY A 152 -17.15 -9.97 -36.27
N ASP A 153 -15.96 -9.58 -36.71
CA ASP A 153 -15.67 -8.65 -37.81
C ASP A 153 -15.92 -7.14 -37.62
N ALA A 154 -14.85 -6.43 -37.21
CA ALA A 154 -14.45 -5.17 -37.87
C ALA A 154 -13.04 -4.72 -37.39
N LEU A 155 -11.98 -5.35 -37.89
CA LEU A 155 -10.63 -4.77 -37.90
C LEU A 155 -10.14 -4.70 -39.34
N LEU A 156 -10.35 -3.55 -39.98
CA LEU A 156 -9.54 -3.13 -41.13
C LEU A 156 -8.95 -1.75 -40.83
N PRO A 157 -7.62 -1.57 -40.95
CA PRO A 157 -6.97 -0.28 -40.78
C PRO A 157 -7.10 0.54 -42.07
N SER A 158 -7.54 1.80 -41.98
CA SER A 158 -7.41 2.78 -43.06
C SER A 158 -6.19 3.67 -42.84
N GLU A 159 -5.40 3.76 -43.91
CA GLU A 159 -4.12 4.48 -44.08
C GLU A 159 -4.25 6.02 -44.10
N PRO A 160 -3.12 6.77 -44.09
CA PRO A 160 -3.02 8.12 -43.53
C PRO A 160 -3.41 9.24 -44.50
N LEU A 161 -3.87 10.36 -43.93
CA LEU A 161 -4.23 11.58 -44.64
C LEU A 161 -2.98 12.34 -45.14
N SER A 162 -3.01 12.72 -46.43
CA SER A 162 -2.15 13.75 -47.02
C SER A 162 -2.70 15.15 -46.76
#